data_AF-A0A5C8MBU1-F1
#
_entry.id   AF-A0A5C8MBU1-F1
#
_cell.length_a   1.000
_cell.length_b   1.000
_cell.length_c   1.000
_cell.angle_alpha   90.00
_cell.angle_beta   90.00
_cell.angle_gamma   90.00
#
_symmetry.space_group_name_H-M   'P 1'
#
loop_
_entity.id
_entity.type
_entity.pdbx_description
1 polymer ?
#
loop_
_entity_poly.entity_id
_entity_poly.type
_entity_poly.pdbx_seq_one_letter_code
_entity_poly.pdbx_strand_id
1 'polypeptide(L)'
;KVGSSIGEIATAAEQFLGKTRQDMENEAREVLEGHLRSILGSMTVEEIYKNRDKFSQEVQRVASQDLAKMGLVIVSFTIKDVRDKNGYLDALGKPRIAQVKRDADIATAEAEKETRIKRAEADKEARKAELERLTEIAEAEKINQLKLAEFRREQDIAKARA
;
A
#
# COMPACT_ATOMS: atom_id res chain seq x y z
N LYS A 1 -24.74 -20.57 -18.74
CA LYS A 1 -24.77 -21.08 -20.14
C LYS A 1 -25.57 -22.38 -20.16
N VAL A 2 -26.12 -22.81 -21.29
CA VAL A 2 -26.61 -24.19 -21.42
C VAL A 2 -25.42 -25.15 -21.34
N GLY A 3 -25.63 -26.30 -20.69
CA GLY A 3 -24.64 -27.37 -20.62
C GLY A 3 -24.26 -27.92 -21.99
N SER A 4 -23.19 -28.71 -22.02
CA SER A 4 -22.62 -29.21 -23.29
C SER A 4 -22.90 -30.69 -23.52
N SER A 5 -23.40 -31.39 -22.51
CA SER A 5 -23.84 -32.77 -22.66
C SER A 5 -25.23 -32.85 -23.30
N ILE A 6 -25.50 -33.98 -23.99
CA ILE A 6 -26.81 -34.23 -24.61
C ILE A 6 -27.93 -34.17 -23.56
N GLY A 7 -27.69 -34.66 -22.35
CA GLY A 7 -28.65 -34.60 -21.25
C GLY A 7 -28.96 -33.17 -20.82
N GLU A 8 -27.96 -32.33 -20.59
CA GLU A 8 -28.17 -30.92 -20.21
C GLU A 8 -28.86 -30.13 -21.32
N ILE A 9 -28.51 -30.37 -22.58
CA ILE A 9 -29.15 -29.71 -23.73
C ILE A 9 -30.62 -30.13 -23.82
N ALA A 10 -30.93 -31.41 -23.66
CA ALA A 10 -32.31 -31.91 -23.67
C ALA A 10 -33.13 -31.31 -22.52
N THR A 11 -32.60 -31.30 -21.30
CA THR A 11 -33.25 -30.69 -20.13
C THR A 11 -33.50 -29.20 -20.32
N ALA A 12 -32.52 -28.45 -20.83
CA ALA A 12 -32.71 -27.03 -21.11
C ALA A 12 -33.73 -26.82 -22.25
N ALA A 13 -33.68 -27.64 -23.30
CA ALA A 13 -34.63 -27.56 -24.40
C ALA A 13 -36.06 -27.84 -23.93
N GLU A 14 -36.28 -28.82 -23.05
CA GLU A 14 -37.58 -29.12 -22.45
C GLU A 14 -38.06 -28.00 -21.53
N GLN A 15 -37.20 -27.52 -20.63
CA GLN A 15 -37.53 -26.51 -19.62
C GLN A 15 -37.86 -25.13 -20.24
N PHE A 16 -37.20 -24.79 -21.35
CA PHE A 16 -37.30 -23.48 -22.00
C PHE A 16 -37.95 -23.53 -23.38
N LEU A 17 -38.58 -24.65 -23.77
CA LEU A 17 -39.30 -24.75 -25.04
C LEU A 17 -40.41 -23.69 -25.11
N GLY A 18 -40.39 -22.86 -26.16
CA GLY A 18 -41.39 -21.80 -26.36
C GLY A 18 -41.22 -20.58 -25.46
N LYS A 19 -40.23 -20.55 -24.56
CA LYS A 19 -39.86 -19.37 -23.78
C LYS A 19 -38.84 -18.53 -24.53
N THR A 20 -38.82 -17.23 -24.28
CA THR A 20 -37.78 -16.36 -24.82
C THR A 20 -36.47 -16.57 -24.06
N ARG A 21 -35.36 -16.17 -24.67
CA ARG A 21 -34.06 -16.14 -23.98
C ARG A 21 -34.10 -15.27 -22.72
N GLN A 22 -34.90 -14.20 -22.73
CA GLN A 22 -35.03 -13.30 -21.59
C GLN A 22 -35.72 -13.97 -20.41
N ASP A 23 -36.73 -14.81 -20.67
CA ASP A 23 -37.40 -15.60 -19.62
C ASP A 23 -36.44 -16.60 -18.99
N MET A 24 -35.63 -17.28 -19.80
CA MET A 24 -34.57 -18.18 -19.30
C MET A 24 -33.55 -17.43 -18.43
N GLU A 25 -33.11 -16.24 -18.85
CA GLU A 25 -32.18 -15.41 -18.09
C GLU A 25 -32.80 -14.93 -16.77
N ASN A 26 -34.09 -14.59 -16.77
CA ASN A 26 -34.83 -14.19 -15.57
C ASN A 26 -34.98 -15.35 -14.58
N GLU A 27 -35.40 -16.54 -15.02
CA GLU A 27 -35.54 -17.71 -14.14
C GLU A 27 -34.19 -18.10 -13.52
N ALA A 28 -33.12 -18.14 -14.33
CA ALA A 28 -31.78 -18.43 -13.84
C ALA A 28 -31.31 -17.38 -12.82
N ARG A 29 -31.67 -16.10 -13.05
CA ARG A 29 -31.36 -14.99 -12.14
C ARG A 29 -32.12 -15.12 -10.83
N GLU A 30 -33.40 -15.46 -10.85
CA GLU A 30 -34.20 -15.64 -9.63
C GLU A 30 -33.64 -16.76 -8.73
N VAL A 31 -33.25 -17.89 -9.33
CA VAL A 31 -32.60 -19.00 -8.60
C VAL A 31 -31.28 -18.53 -7.98
N LEU A 32 -30.44 -17.83 -8.74
CA LEU A 32 -29.18 -17.28 -8.24
C LEU A 32 -29.39 -16.25 -7.11
N GLU A 33 -30.36 -15.35 -7.25
CA GLU A 33 -30.68 -14.35 -6.24
C GLU A 33 -31.25 -14.98 -4.96
N GLY A 34 -32.04 -16.04 -5.08
CA GLY A 34 -32.54 -16.82 -3.94
C GLY A 34 -31.39 -17.43 -3.12
N HIS A 35 -30.46 -18.10 -3.80
CA HIS A 35 -29.26 -18.67 -3.16
C HIS A 35 -28.34 -17.61 -2.59
N LEU A 36 -28.10 -16.53 -3.31
CA LEU A 36 -27.32 -15.38 -2.83
C LEU A 36 -27.91 -14.84 -1.52
N ARG A 37 -29.23 -14.63 -1.48
CA ARG A 37 -29.93 -14.11 -0.29
C ARG A 37 -29.85 -15.09 0.89
N SER A 38 -29.99 -16.38 0.64
CA SER A 38 -29.90 -17.42 1.66
C SER A 38 -28.50 -17.45 2.32
N ILE A 39 -27.44 -17.51 1.50
CA ILE A 39 -26.06 -17.54 1.99
C ILE A 39 -25.70 -16.22 2.70
N LEU A 40 -26.13 -15.07 2.15
CA LEU A 40 -25.95 -13.76 2.81
C LEU A 40 -26.60 -13.72 4.19
N GLY A 41 -27.75 -14.38 4.38
CA GLY A 41 -28.43 -14.44 5.68
C GLY A 41 -27.70 -15.31 6.73
N SER A 42 -26.82 -16.22 6.28
CA SER A 42 -26.05 -17.11 7.15
C SER A 42 -24.68 -16.57 7.55
N MET A 43 -24.19 -15.53 6.85
CA MET A 43 -22.86 -14.94 7.06
C MET A 43 -22.97 -13.54 7.64
N THR A 44 -21.95 -13.14 8.40
CA THR A 44 -21.84 -11.74 8.85
C THR A 44 -21.36 -10.84 7.72
N VAL A 45 -21.69 -9.55 7.81
CA VAL A 45 -21.27 -8.54 6.82
C VAL A 45 -19.73 -8.49 6.73
N GLU A 46 -19.05 -8.66 7.85
CA GLU A 46 -17.60 -8.68 7.96
C GLU A 46 -16.96 -9.91 7.29
N GLU A 47 -17.57 -11.09 7.42
CA GLU A 47 -17.10 -12.31 6.75
C GLU A 47 -17.22 -12.19 5.24
N ILE A 48 -18.33 -11.65 4.75
CA ILE A 48 -18.55 -11.40 3.31
C ILE A 48 -17.53 -10.40 2.79
N TYR A 49 -17.27 -9.33 3.56
CA TYR A 49 -16.32 -8.29 3.17
C TYR A 49 -14.87 -8.81 3.12
N LYS A 50 -14.46 -9.61 4.11
CA LYS A 50 -13.10 -10.16 4.22
C LYS A 50 -12.85 -11.36 3.31
N ASN A 51 -13.85 -12.22 3.11
CA ASN A 51 -13.72 -13.50 2.41
C ASN A 51 -14.71 -13.63 1.25
N ARG A 52 -14.62 -12.69 0.29
CA ARG A 52 -15.47 -12.66 -0.91
C ARG A 52 -15.38 -13.92 -1.76
N ASP A 53 -14.21 -14.53 -1.83
CA ASP A 53 -14.00 -15.76 -2.59
C ASP A 53 -14.74 -16.94 -1.97
N LYS A 54 -14.71 -17.07 -0.64
CA LYS A 54 -15.43 -18.11 0.09
C LYS A 54 -16.94 -17.99 -0.12
N PHE A 55 -17.47 -16.76 -0.02
CA PHE A 55 -18.88 -16.49 -0.31
C PHE A 55 -19.23 -16.86 -1.77
N SER A 56 -18.40 -16.44 -2.73
CA SER A 56 -18.62 -16.71 -4.16
C SER A 56 -18.63 -18.22 -4.45
N GLN A 57 -17.72 -18.98 -3.84
CA GLN A 57 -17.64 -20.43 -3.96
C GLN A 57 -18.87 -21.12 -3.36
N GLU A 58 -19.34 -20.70 -2.19
CA GLU A 58 -20.51 -21.30 -1.56
C GLU A 58 -21.79 -21.04 -2.37
N VAL A 59 -21.99 -19.80 -2.85
CA VAL A 59 -23.13 -19.47 -3.73
C VAL A 59 -23.05 -20.29 -5.02
N GLN A 60 -21.87 -20.36 -5.65
CA GLN A 60 -21.69 -21.17 -6.86
C GLN A 60 -21.98 -22.64 -6.60
N ARG A 61 -21.51 -23.22 -5.49
CA ARG A 61 -21.68 -24.63 -5.14
C ARG A 61 -23.16 -24.99 -5.00
N VAL A 62 -23.93 -24.18 -4.29
CA VAL A 62 -25.37 -24.44 -4.06
C VAL A 62 -26.18 -24.15 -5.32
N ALA A 63 -25.96 -23.00 -5.96
CA ALA A 63 -26.72 -22.61 -7.15
C ALA A 63 -26.44 -23.51 -8.37
N SER A 64 -25.23 -24.07 -8.50
CA SER A 64 -24.90 -24.98 -9.60
C SER A 64 -25.77 -26.23 -9.59
N GLN A 65 -26.15 -26.74 -8.41
CA GLN A 65 -26.99 -27.94 -8.30
C GLN A 65 -28.41 -27.70 -8.82
N ASP A 66 -29.00 -26.54 -8.53
CA ASP A 66 -30.34 -26.21 -8.99
C ASP A 66 -30.36 -25.76 -10.46
N LEU A 67 -29.37 -24.99 -10.90
CA LEU A 67 -29.24 -24.63 -12.31
C LEU A 67 -29.00 -25.84 -13.21
N ALA A 68 -28.29 -26.87 -12.72
CA ALA A 68 -28.11 -28.11 -13.45
C ALA A 68 -29.43 -28.84 -13.74
N LYS A 69 -30.43 -28.74 -12.84
CA LYS A 69 -31.79 -29.28 -13.07
C LYS A 69 -32.53 -28.57 -14.21
N MET A 70 -32.07 -27.38 -14.59
CA MET A 70 -32.57 -26.60 -15.73
C MET A 70 -31.68 -26.77 -16.98
N GLY A 71 -30.67 -27.65 -16.93
CA GLY A 71 -29.67 -27.81 -18.00
C GLY A 71 -28.71 -26.63 -18.12
N LEU A 72 -28.58 -25.80 -17.08
CA LEU A 72 -27.72 -24.63 -17.04
C LEU A 72 -26.46 -24.88 -16.21
N VAL A 73 -25.34 -24.31 -16.67
CA VAL A 73 -24.03 -24.39 -16.02
C VAL A 73 -23.48 -22.99 -15.77
N ILE A 74 -22.95 -22.79 -14.56
CA ILE A 74 -22.21 -21.58 -14.17
C ILE A 74 -20.78 -21.70 -14.71
N VAL A 75 -20.36 -20.75 -15.56
CA VAL A 75 -18.97 -20.70 -16.07
C VAL A 75 -18.05 -20.01 -15.05
N SER A 76 -18.52 -18.90 -14.50
CA SER A 76 -17.80 -18.09 -13.52
C SER A 76 -18.80 -17.31 -12.69
N PHE A 77 -18.53 -17.19 -11.39
CA PHE A 77 -19.27 -16.35 -10.47
C PHE A 77 -18.28 -15.52 -9.68
N THR A 78 -18.44 -14.20 -9.67
CA THR A 78 -17.56 -13.28 -8.95
C THR A 78 -18.36 -12.12 -8.40
N ILE A 79 -18.12 -11.78 -7.14
CA ILE A 79 -18.70 -10.58 -6.54
C ILE A 79 -17.98 -9.35 -7.10
N LYS A 80 -18.71 -8.49 -7.80
CA LYS A 80 -18.16 -7.23 -8.31
C LYS A 80 -17.95 -6.21 -7.20
N ASP A 81 -18.97 -5.98 -6.37
CA ASP A 81 -18.94 -4.97 -5.33
C ASP A 81 -19.93 -5.28 -4.20
N VAL A 82 -19.60 -4.86 -2.97
CA VAL A 82 -20.45 -5.00 -1.78
C VAL A 82 -20.52 -3.63 -1.15
N ARG A 83 -21.72 -3.04 -1.16
CA ARG A 83 -22.00 -1.71 -0.64
C ARG A 83 -23.14 -1.79 0.36
N ASP A 84 -23.08 -0.93 1.35
CA ASP A 84 -24.16 -0.75 2.31
C ASP A 84 -24.73 0.67 2.20
N LYS A 85 -26.00 0.86 2.55
CA LYS A 85 -26.68 2.16 2.45
C LYS A 85 -26.45 3.06 3.68
N ASN A 86 -25.99 2.50 4.78
CA ASN A 86 -25.92 3.15 6.09
C ASN A 86 -24.47 3.56 6.48
N GLY A 87 -23.49 3.32 5.60
CA GLY A 87 -22.07 3.60 5.82
C GLY A 87 -21.36 2.67 6.82
N TYR A 88 -21.92 1.49 7.11
CA TYR A 88 -21.33 0.54 8.05
C TYR A 88 -19.97 0.00 7.57
N LEU A 89 -19.87 -0.40 6.30
CA LEU A 89 -18.63 -0.89 5.69
C LEU A 89 -17.57 0.20 5.63
N ASP A 90 -17.99 1.44 5.30
CA ASP A 90 -17.10 2.60 5.32
C ASP A 90 -16.57 2.86 6.73
N ALA A 91 -17.42 2.78 7.74
CA ALA A 91 -17.05 2.93 9.14
C ALA A 91 -16.06 1.84 9.60
N LEU A 92 -16.20 0.61 9.12
CA LEU A 92 -15.30 -0.50 9.43
C LEU A 92 -13.89 -0.30 8.85
N GLY A 93 -13.77 0.41 7.72
CA GLY A 93 -12.49 0.78 7.11
C GLY A 93 -11.77 1.95 7.78
N LYS A 94 -12.51 2.87 8.43
CA LYS A 94 -11.96 4.11 9.01
C LYS A 94 -10.80 3.89 9.99
N PRO A 95 -10.86 2.97 10.98
CA PRO A 95 -9.76 2.75 11.91
C PRO A 95 -8.48 2.30 11.22
N ARG A 96 -8.59 1.43 10.20
CA ARG A 96 -7.44 0.94 9.45
C ARG A 96 -6.80 2.04 8.61
N ILE A 97 -7.61 2.87 7.96
CA ILE A 97 -7.13 4.04 7.20
C ILE A 97 -6.42 5.02 8.14
N ALA A 98 -7.03 5.32 9.30
CA ALA A 98 -6.43 6.19 10.30
C ALA A 98 -5.12 5.64 10.87
N GLN A 99 -5.03 4.33 11.08
CA GLN A 99 -3.81 3.65 11.51
C GLN A 99 -2.71 3.79 10.45
N VAL A 100 -2.98 3.43 9.19
CA VAL A 100 -2.00 3.53 8.10
C VAL A 100 -1.52 4.97 7.92
N LYS A 101 -2.44 5.95 8.01
CA LYS A 101 -2.08 7.37 7.92
C LYS A 101 -1.19 7.80 9.08
N ARG A 102 -1.53 7.42 10.31
CA ARG A 102 -0.71 7.70 11.51
C ARG A 102 0.69 7.10 11.37
N ASP A 103 0.79 5.85 10.94
CA ASP A 103 2.07 5.16 10.78
C ASP A 103 2.93 5.83 9.70
N ALA A 104 2.31 6.27 8.60
CA ALA A 104 2.98 7.05 7.56
C ALA A 104 3.46 8.42 8.07
N ASP A 105 2.64 9.12 8.86
CA ASP A 105 2.99 10.41 9.46
C ASP A 105 4.17 10.26 10.45
N ILE A 106 4.16 9.21 11.28
CA ILE A 106 5.27 8.88 12.20
C ILE A 106 6.54 8.58 11.43
N ALA A 107 6.49 7.71 10.41
CA ALA A 107 7.65 7.35 9.61
C ALA A 107 8.27 8.58 8.91
N THR A 108 7.43 9.49 8.43
CA THR A 108 7.88 10.75 7.82
C THR A 108 8.58 11.64 8.84
N ALA A 109 7.97 11.83 10.02
CA ALA A 109 8.55 12.65 11.08
C ALA A 109 9.88 12.08 11.61
N GLU A 110 10.00 10.76 11.70
CA GLU A 110 11.23 10.07 12.07
C GLU A 110 12.33 10.26 11.02
N ALA A 111 12.01 10.10 9.73
CA ALA A 111 12.95 10.34 8.64
C ALA A 111 13.44 11.80 8.60
N GLU A 112 12.55 12.77 8.82
CA GLU A 112 12.91 14.19 8.92
C GLU A 112 13.79 14.50 10.12
N LYS A 113 13.49 13.88 11.28
CA LYS A 113 14.32 14.00 12.49
C LYS A 113 15.72 13.46 12.23
N GLU A 114 15.82 12.25 11.67
CA GLU A 114 17.11 11.62 11.37
C GLU A 114 17.93 12.46 10.37
N THR A 115 17.27 12.96 9.31
CA THR A 115 17.89 13.85 8.34
C THR A 115 18.42 15.12 8.99
N ARG A 116 17.66 15.74 9.90
CA ARG A 116 18.10 16.94 10.63
C ARG A 116 19.29 16.66 11.55
N ILE A 117 19.29 15.53 12.25
CA ILE A 117 20.41 15.13 13.12
C ILE A 117 21.67 14.95 12.28
N LYS A 118 21.60 14.16 11.20
CA LYS A 118 22.75 13.92 10.31
C LYS A 118 23.30 15.20 9.68
N ARG A 119 22.42 16.14 9.29
CA ARG A 119 22.85 17.46 8.80
C ARG A 119 23.56 18.27 9.89
N ALA A 120 22.99 18.33 11.09
CA ALA A 120 23.59 19.07 12.20
C ALA A 120 24.95 18.47 12.63
N GLU A 121 25.09 17.15 12.60
CA GLU A 121 26.35 16.45 12.85
C GLU A 121 27.38 16.78 11.77
N ALA A 122 27.01 16.68 10.49
CA ALA A 122 27.88 17.05 9.37
C ALA A 122 28.32 18.52 9.43
N ASP A 123 27.41 19.45 9.73
CA ASP A 123 27.72 20.88 9.87
C ASP A 123 28.67 21.13 11.04
N LYS A 124 28.47 20.45 12.17
CA LYS A 124 29.36 20.54 13.34
C LYS A 124 30.76 20.04 13.01
N GLU A 125 30.87 18.89 12.33
CA GLU A 125 32.16 18.33 11.91
C GLU A 125 32.89 19.24 10.92
N ALA A 126 32.17 19.73 9.90
CA ALA A 126 32.72 20.67 8.93
C ALA A 126 33.27 21.94 9.60
N ARG A 127 32.50 22.50 10.54
CA ARG A 127 32.89 23.73 11.26
C ARG A 127 34.06 23.50 12.21
N LYS A 128 34.16 22.31 12.82
CA LYS A 128 35.32 21.93 13.64
C LYS A 128 36.58 21.87 12.79
N ALA A 129 36.52 21.18 11.65
CA ALA A 129 37.65 21.07 10.74
C ALA A 129 38.08 22.44 10.18
N GLU A 130 37.13 23.33 9.90
CA GLU A 130 37.44 24.69 9.47
C GLU A 130 38.16 25.51 10.56
N LEU A 131 37.72 25.41 11.82
CA LEU A 131 38.37 26.09 12.94
C LEU A 131 39.77 25.54 13.23
N GLU A 132 39.96 24.22 13.15
CA GLU A 132 41.28 23.58 13.27
C GLU A 132 42.23 24.11 12.20
N ARG A 133 41.79 24.10 10.93
CA ARG A 133 42.56 24.65 9.81
C ARG A 133 42.93 26.13 10.03
N LEU A 134 41.99 26.96 10.48
CA LEU A 134 42.25 28.38 10.75
C LEU A 134 43.26 28.57 11.88
N THR A 135 43.20 27.74 12.91
CA THR A 135 44.13 27.78 14.04
C THR A 135 45.54 27.41 13.59
N GLU A 136 45.69 26.34 12.80
CA GLU A 136 46.97 25.91 12.23
C GLU A 136 47.59 27.00 11.34
N ILE A 137 46.79 27.66 10.50
CA ILE A 137 47.25 28.78 9.68
C ILE A 137 47.74 29.93 10.56
N ALA A 138 46.98 30.34 11.58
CA ALA A 138 47.35 31.43 12.47
C ALA A 138 48.62 31.12 13.28
N GLU A 139 48.79 29.87 13.73
CA GLU A 139 50.03 29.43 14.39
C GLU A 139 51.23 29.45 13.44
N ALA A 140 51.07 28.95 12.22
CA ALA A 140 52.12 28.99 11.20
C ALA A 140 52.54 30.43 10.86
N GLU A 141 51.58 31.34 10.70
CA GLU A 141 51.83 32.77 10.48
C GLU A 141 52.57 33.41 11.66
N LYS A 142 52.15 33.13 12.89
CA LYS A 142 52.83 33.62 14.10
C LYS A 142 54.29 33.14 14.17
N ILE A 143 54.53 31.85 13.92
CA ILE A 143 55.90 31.28 13.91
C ILE A 143 56.74 31.93 12.82
N ASN A 144 56.17 32.12 11.62
CA ASN A 144 56.87 32.77 10.52
C ASN A 144 57.25 34.23 10.86
N GLN A 145 56.33 35.00 11.46
CA GLN A 145 56.61 36.37 11.88
C GLN A 145 57.69 36.46 12.96
N LEU A 146 57.69 35.54 13.94
CA LEU A 146 58.74 35.46 14.96
C LEU A 146 60.11 35.19 14.33
N LYS A 147 60.21 34.21 13.42
CA LYS A 147 61.45 33.91 12.70
C LYS A 147 61.93 35.10 11.87
N LEU A 148 61.02 35.79 11.17
CA LEU A 148 61.35 37.01 10.41
C LEU A 148 61.89 38.12 11.30
N ALA A 149 61.32 38.30 12.51
CA ALA A 149 61.80 39.28 13.47
C ALA A 149 63.18 38.92 14.03
N GLU A 150 63.43 37.64 14.32
CA GLU A 150 64.74 37.13 14.74
C GLU A 150 65.81 37.36 13.66
N PHE A 151 65.53 36.98 12.41
CA PHE A 151 66.46 37.19 11.29
C PHE A 151 66.79 38.67 11.08
N ARG A 152 65.80 39.57 11.19
CA ARG A 152 66.05 41.02 11.10
C ARG A 152 66.97 41.49 12.22
N ARG A 153 66.73 41.04 13.45
CA ARG A 153 67.56 41.40 14.61
C ARG A 153 69.01 40.91 14.44
N GLU A 154 69.21 39.69 13.93
CA GLU A 154 70.55 39.16 13.63
C GLU A 154 71.25 39.98 12.54
N GLN A 155 70.53 40.33 11.46
CA GLN A 155 71.06 41.18 10.39
C GLN A 155 71.49 42.56 10.90
N ASP A 156 70.69 43.19 11.76
CA ASP A 156 70.99 44.50 12.32
C ASP A 156 72.25 44.46 13.22
N ILE A 157 72.39 43.41 14.04
CA ILE A 157 73.58 43.21 14.89
C ILE A 157 74.83 42.97 14.03
N ALA A 158 74.73 42.18 12.96
CA ALA A 158 75.85 41.90 12.07
C ALA A 158 76.33 43.16 11.33
N LYS A 159 75.40 44.00 10.85
CA LYS A 159 75.74 45.29 10.22
C LYS A 159 76.38 46.29 11.18
N ALA A 160 75.99 46.30 12.45
CA ALA A 160 76.55 47.22 13.44
C ALA A 160 77.98 46.85 13.90
N ARG A 161 78.44 45.62 13.60
CA ARG A 161 79.78 45.12 13.94
C ARG A 161 80.77 45.17 12.76
N ALA A 162 80.31 45.50 11.56
CA ALA A 162 81.12 45.69 10.35
C ALA A 162 81.47 47.17 10.16
#